data_AF-A0A9X2E7E1-F1
#
_entry.id   AF-A0A9X2E7E1-F1
#
_cell.length_a   1.000
_cell.length_b   1.000
_cell.length_c   1.000
_cell.angle_alpha   90.00
_cell.angle_beta   90.00
_cell.angle_gamma   90.00
#
_symmetry.space_group_name_H-M   'P 1'
#
loop_
_entity.id
_entity.type
_entity.pdbx_description
1 polymer ?
#
loop_
_entity_poly.entity_id
_entity_poly.type
_entity_poly.pdbx_seq_one_letter_code
_entity_poly.pdbx_strand_id
1 'polypeptide(L)'
;MTVLILIAWILAVARLTRLVTRDKITEPIRAALIQRLGTGSQLTYLVHCAWCTSVWVAFTTAPAAVALAGLSWWLLPLLALAASQLVGMLATADPVDTD
;
A
#
# COMPACT_ATOMS: atom_id res chain seq x y z
N MET A 1 23.23 -2.42 5.26
CA MET A 1 22.00 -2.81 5.97
C MET A 1 20.81 -1.95 5.57
N THR A 2 20.95 -0.62 5.52
CA THR A 2 19.88 0.33 5.13
C THR A 2 19.17 -0.02 3.81
N VAL A 3 19.92 -0.32 2.74
CA VAL A 3 19.32 -0.68 1.43
C VAL A 3 18.45 -1.93 1.52
N LEU A 4 18.90 -2.97 2.24
CA LEU A 4 18.12 -4.19 2.45
C LEU A 4 16.84 -3.91 3.23
N ILE A 5 16.90 -3.04 4.24
CA ILE A 5 15.73 -2.61 5.02
C ILE A 5 14.72 -1.88 4.13
N LEU A 6 15.18 -0.95 3.28
CA LEU A 6 14.30 -0.21 2.38
C LEU A 6 13.67 -1.12 1.31
N ILE A 7 14.43 -2.05 0.73
CA ILE A 7 13.89 -3.03 -0.22
C ILE A 7 12.85 -3.93 0.46
N ALA A 8 13.18 -4.49 1.62
CA ALA A 8 12.25 -5.33 2.38
C ALA A 8 10.98 -4.56 2.77
N TRP A 9 11.13 -3.28 3.13
CA TRP A 9 10.01 -2.39 3.42
C TRP A 9 9.13 -2.15 2.19
N ILE A 10 9.70 -1.85 1.01
CA ILE A 10 8.93 -1.69 -0.24
C ILE A 10 8.16 -2.97 -0.57
N LEU A 11 8.79 -4.14 -0.44
CA LEU A 11 8.13 -5.43 -0.66
C LEU A 11 7.00 -5.68 0.37
N ALA A 12 7.20 -5.29 1.62
CA ALA A 12 6.16 -5.36 2.65
C ALA A 12 4.97 -4.44 2.31
N VAL A 13 5.22 -3.20 1.87
CA VAL A 13 4.18 -2.28 1.41
C VAL A 13 3.42 -2.88 0.21
N ALA A 14 4.12 -3.50 -0.74
CA ALA A 14 3.49 -4.16 -1.88
C ALA A 14 2.56 -5.30 -1.43
N ARG A 15 3.02 -6.15 -0.49
CA ARG A 15 2.23 -7.26 0.02
C ARG A 15 1.00 -6.79 0.81
N LEU A 16 1.17 -5.79 1.67
CA LEU A 16 0.07 -5.20 2.44
C LEU A 16 -0.97 -4.53 1.52
N THR A 17 -0.51 -3.81 0.50
CA THR A 17 -1.41 -3.21 -0.49
C THR A 17 -2.24 -4.29 -1.18
N ARG A 18 -1.62 -5.37 -1.65
CA ARG A 18 -2.32 -6.50 -2.26
C ARG A 18 -3.27 -7.20 -1.29
N LEU A 19 -2.88 -7.31 -0.01
CA LEU A 19 -3.70 -7.90 1.05
C LEU A 19 -5.01 -7.12 1.22
N VAL A 20 -4.95 -5.79 1.20
CA VAL A 20 -6.12 -4.93 1.34
C VAL A 20 -7.00 -4.99 0.09
N THR A 21 -6.40 -4.87 -1.09
CA THR A 21 -7.18 -4.63 -2.31
C THR A 21 -7.68 -5.87 -3.02
N ARG A 22 -6.95 -6.99 -2.96
CA ARG A 22 -7.24 -8.18 -3.79
C ARG A 22 -7.37 -9.48 -3.03
N ASP A 23 -6.78 -9.58 -1.85
CA ASP A 23 -6.77 -10.86 -1.14
C ASP A 23 -8.19 -11.31 -0.79
N LYS A 24 -8.43 -12.62 -0.87
CA LYS A 24 -9.72 -13.24 -0.51
C LYS A 24 -9.99 -13.11 0.98
N ILE A 25 -8.95 -13.02 1.80
CA ILE A 25 -9.10 -12.87 3.25
C ILE A 25 -9.82 -11.56 3.60
N THR A 26 -9.58 -10.49 2.85
CA THR A 26 -10.23 -9.18 3.06
C THR A 26 -11.49 -8.98 2.24
N GLU A 27 -11.85 -9.93 1.36
CA GLU A 27 -13.09 -9.94 0.58
C GLU A 27 -14.36 -9.71 1.43
N PRO A 28 -14.61 -10.41 2.56
CA PRO A 28 -15.80 -10.16 3.37
C PRO A 28 -15.83 -8.75 3.96
N ILE A 29 -14.67 -8.18 4.28
CA ILE A 29 -14.55 -6.81 4.80
C ILE A 29 -14.89 -5.81 3.70
N ARG A 30 -14.36 -6.00 2.48
CA ARG A 30 -14.66 -5.13 1.33
C ARG A 30 -16.14 -5.18 0.96
N ALA A 31 -16.73 -6.39 0.93
CA ALA A 31 -18.16 -6.57 0.66
C ALA A 31 -19.03 -5.89 1.73
N ALA A 32 -18.68 -6.03 3.01
CA ALA A 32 -19.36 -5.33 4.10
C ALA A 32 -19.23 -3.80 3.99
N LEU A 33 -18.08 -3.29 3.54
CA LEU A 33 -17.87 -1.85 3.30
C LEU A 33 -18.78 -1.33 2.21
N ILE A 34 -18.88 -2.05 1.08
CA ILE A 34 -19.79 -1.70 -0.02
C ILE A 34 -21.24 -1.68 0.47
N GLN A 35 -21.65 -2.69 1.23
CA GLN A 35 -23.01 -2.77 1.77
C GLN A 35 -23.35 -1.63 2.74
N ARG A 36 -22.37 -1.15 3.52
CA ARG A 36 -22.60 -0.09 4.52
C ARG A 36 -22.46 1.33 3.98
N LEU A 37 -21.48 1.58 3.13
CA LEU A 37 -21.11 2.93 2.67
C LEU A 37 -21.54 3.19 1.23
N GLY A 38 -21.95 2.17 0.49
CA GLY A 38 -22.26 2.25 -0.93
C GLY A 38 -21.00 2.23 -1.81
N THR A 39 -21.23 2.04 -3.10
CA THR A 39 -20.19 1.95 -4.13
C THR A 39 -19.52 3.29 -4.43
N GLY A 40 -20.19 4.41 -4.17
CA GLY A 40 -19.67 5.77 -4.41
C GLY A 40 -18.85 6.38 -3.26
N SER A 41 -18.67 5.67 -2.15
CA SER A 41 -17.93 6.19 -0.99
C SER A 41 -16.42 6.19 -1.24
N GLN A 42 -15.73 7.24 -0.79
CA GLN A 42 -14.28 7.35 -0.90
C GLN A 42 -13.53 6.22 -0.16
N LEU A 43 -14.10 5.70 0.93
CA LEU A 43 -13.52 4.56 1.65
C LEU A 43 -13.62 3.26 0.84
N THR A 44 -14.73 3.06 0.13
CA THR A 44 -14.90 1.93 -0.79
C THR A 44 -13.88 2.01 -1.92
N TYR A 45 -13.65 3.21 -2.47
CA TYR A 45 -12.62 3.44 -3.49
C TYR A 45 -11.21 3.19 -2.94
N LEU A 46 -10.93 3.64 -1.72
CA LEU A 46 -9.62 3.46 -1.08
C LEU A 46 -9.25 1.97 -1.01
N VAL A 47 -10.13 1.12 -0.49
CA VAL A 47 -9.84 -0.31 -0.29
C VAL A 47 -9.87 -1.15 -1.57
N HIS A 48 -10.31 -0.60 -2.71
CA HIS A 48 -10.27 -1.29 -4.01
C HIS A 48 -9.14 -0.76 -4.91
N CYS A 49 -8.73 0.51 -4.74
CA CYS A 49 -7.67 1.10 -5.54
C CYS A 49 -6.29 0.83 -4.91
N ALA A 50 -5.51 -0.03 -5.56
CA ALA A 50 -4.16 -0.40 -5.10
C ALA A 50 -3.20 0.81 -5.04
N TRP A 51 -3.29 1.71 -6.03
CA TRP A 51 -2.52 2.97 -6.06
C TRP A 51 -2.83 3.87 -4.86
N CYS A 52 -4.11 4.00 -4.50
CA CYS A 52 -4.48 4.83 -3.36
C CYS A 52 -4.11 4.16 -2.05
N THR A 53 -4.38 2.86 -1.91
CA THR A 53 -4.03 2.10 -0.70
C THR A 53 -2.52 2.14 -0.43
N SER A 54 -1.67 2.01 -1.46
CA SER A 54 -0.21 1.98 -1.27
C SER A 54 0.33 3.27 -0.66
N VAL A 55 -0.28 4.43 -0.94
CA VAL A 55 0.11 5.72 -0.32
C VAL A 55 -0.08 5.62 1.19
N TRP A 56 -1.26 5.20 1.64
CA TRP A 56 -1.57 5.11 3.06
C TRP A 56 -0.76 4.03 3.78
N VAL A 57 -0.56 2.88 3.13
CA VAL A 57 0.30 1.82 3.66
C VAL A 57 1.76 2.29 3.76
N ALA A 58 2.27 3.01 2.76
CA ALA A 58 3.62 3.56 2.80
C ALA A 58 3.78 4.61 3.90
N PHE A 59 2.86 5.56 4.03
CA PHE A 59 2.92 6.59 5.07
C PHE A 59 2.83 6.02 6.49
N THR A 60 1.98 5.01 6.71
CA THR A 60 1.83 4.38 8.04
C THR A 60 3.06 3.56 8.43
N THR A 61 3.75 2.95 7.46
CA THR A 61 4.92 2.09 7.72
C THR A 61 6.27 2.79 7.57
N ALA A 62 6.34 3.95 6.90
CA ALA A 62 7.56 4.73 6.70
C ALA A 62 8.29 5.14 8.00
N PRO A 63 7.61 5.57 9.09
CA PRO A 63 8.26 5.82 10.38
C PRO A 63 9.14 4.66 10.85
N ALA A 64 8.61 3.43 10.76
CA ALA A 64 9.33 2.23 11.19
C ALA A 64 10.53 1.95 10.29
N ALA A 65 10.37 2.10 8.97
CA ALA A 65 11.47 1.91 8.03
C ALA A 65 12.60 2.92 8.23
N VAL A 66 12.28 4.21 8.43
CA VAL A 66 13.24 5.28 8.68
C VAL A 66 13.97 5.06 10.00
N ALA A 67 13.25 4.68 11.07
CA ALA A 67 13.83 4.40 12.38
C ALA A 67 14.78 3.19 12.33
N LEU A 68 14.37 2.08 11.69
CA LEU A 68 15.19 0.88 11.53
C LEU A 68 16.42 1.10 10.65
N ALA A 69 16.32 1.98 9.65
CA ALA A 69 17.40 2.30 8.72
C ALA A 69 18.38 3.36 9.25
N GLY A 70 18.08 4.00 10.39
CA GLY A 70 18.89 5.08 10.96
C GLY A 70 18.90 6.36 10.11
N LEU A 71 17.83 6.59 9.33
CA LEU A 71 17.71 7.72 8.42
C LEU A 71 17.09 8.95 9.11
N SER A 72 17.26 10.12 8.49
CA SER A 72 16.59 11.35 8.94
C SER A 72 15.07 11.26 8.74
N TRP A 73 14.32 11.68 9.75
CA TRP A 73 12.85 11.77 9.70
C TRP A 73 12.33 12.68 8.57
N TRP A 74 13.14 13.64 8.11
CA TRP A 74 12.82 14.49 6.96
C TRP A 74 12.71 13.72 5.65
N LEU A 75 13.32 12.53 5.54
CA LEU A 75 13.22 11.68 4.36
C LEU A 75 11.93 10.86 4.32
N LEU A 76 11.14 10.85 5.40
CA LEU A 76 9.90 10.08 5.49
C LEU A 76 8.94 10.36 4.32
N PRO A 77 8.53 11.61 4.02
CA PRO A 77 7.60 11.85 2.91
C PRO A 77 8.20 11.46 1.57
N LEU A 78 9.49 11.73 1.34
CA LEU A 78 10.19 11.35 0.11
C LEU A 78 10.21 9.83 -0.09
N LEU A 79 10.58 9.08 0.94
CA LEU A 79 10.61 7.62 0.89
C LEU A 79 9.20 7.02 0.76
N ALA A 80 8.22 7.56 1.48
CA ALA A 80 6.83 7.11 1.40
C ALA A 80 6.25 7.30 -0.02
N LEU A 81 6.46 8.47 -0.62
CA LEU A 81 6.01 8.72 -2.00
C LEU A 81 6.75 7.83 -3.01
N ALA A 82 8.07 7.69 -2.88
CA ALA A 82 8.86 6.85 -3.78
C ALA A 82 8.44 5.37 -3.70
N ALA A 83 8.26 4.84 -2.49
CA ALA A 83 7.76 3.49 -2.27
C ALA A 83 6.34 3.33 -2.80
N SER A 84 5.44 4.28 -2.56
CA SER A 84 4.08 4.24 -3.08
C SER A 84 4.05 4.24 -4.62
N GLN A 85 4.90 5.03 -5.28
CA GLN A 85 4.98 5.04 -6.74
C GLN A 85 5.43 3.68 -7.28
N LEU A 86 6.48 3.09 -6.68
CA LEU A 86 6.95 1.76 -7.07
C LEU A 86 5.88 0.69 -6.87
N VAL A 87 5.22 0.69 -5.71
CA VAL A 87 4.16 -0.28 -5.41
C VAL A 87 2.93 -0.09 -6.30
N GLY A 88 2.54 1.14 -6.60
CA GLY A 88 1.47 1.43 -7.55
C GLY A 88 1.76 0.86 -8.93
N MET A 89 2.97 1.07 -9.45
CA MET A 89 3.41 0.52 -10.73
C MET A 89 3.45 -1.03 -10.73
N LEU A 90 3.93 -1.63 -9.63
CA LEU A 90 3.93 -3.09 -9.47
C LEU A 90 2.51 -3.66 -9.42
N ALA A 91 1.59 -2.98 -8.73
CA ALA A 91 0.20 -3.42 -8.62
C ALA A 91 -0.53 -3.38 -9.96
N THR A 92 -0.19 -2.45 -10.86
CA THR A 92 -0.72 -2.40 -12.24
C THR A 92 -0.07 -3.41 -13.19
N ALA A 93 1.11 -3.92 -12.85
CA ALA A 93 1.81 -4.92 -13.65
C ALA A 93 1.36 -6.36 -13.34
N ASP A 94 0.53 -6.56 -12.31
CA ASP A 94 -0.01 -7.86 -11.99
C ASP A 94 -0.99 -8.31 -13.11
N PRO A 95 -0.76 -9.46 -13.78
CA PRO A 95 -1.50 -9.88 -14.97
C PRO A 95 -2.99 -10.18 -14.71
N VAL A 96 -3.40 -10.21 -13.45
CA VAL A 96 -4.82 -10.26 -13.06
C VAL A 96 -5.59 -9.01 -13.51
N ASP A 97 -4.93 -7.88 -13.77
CA ASP A 97 -5.60 -6.64 -14.24
C ASP A 97 -5.73 -6.53 -15.77
N THR A 98 -5.10 -7.43 -16.53
CA THR A 98 -5.05 -7.35 -18.00
C THR A 98 -6.14 -8.18 -18.72
N ASP A 99 -7.08 -8.75 -17.97
CA ASP A 99 -8.24 -9.49 -18.48
C ASP A 99 -9.54 -8.69 -18.28
#